data_AF-A0A1S3HMH5-F1
#
_entry.id   AF-A0A1S3HMH5-F1
#
_cell.length_a   1.000
_cell.length_b   1.000
_cell.length_c   1.000
_cell.angle_alpha   90.00
_cell.angle_beta   90.00
_cell.angle_gamma   90.00
#
_symmetry.space_group_name_H-M   'P 1'
#
loop_
_entity.id
_entity.type
_entity.pdbx_description
1 polymer ?
#
loop_
_entity_poly.entity_id
_entity_poly.type
_entity_poly.pdbx_seq_one_letter_code
_entity_poly.pdbx_strand_id
1 'polypeptide(L)'
;MAEAEKKFNLDLMCEAFCKCKTDDGELLMDEYIKAYHQLINFNSLLGTVFNFVNCDIRDKVHILEHHLKSEQGEHYATVQKMILYEVEKGTTAKTSKVASGSRTFLRLHRALEFLASFLDKLVQAQEGDKVSWLAVDAYRTTLSKFHPWLIRKGAELAMHTLPTQQQLMEKIGMSDVEVTKTTLRKTIVAAQEVYASAQDLYTKHNLLDLP
;
A
#
# COMPACT_ATOMS: atom_id res chain seq x y z
N MET A 1 -12.79 -17.30 15.27
CA MET A 1 -11.59 -18.08 14.93
C MET A 1 -10.53 -17.08 14.50
N ALA A 2 -9.43 -16.96 15.23
CA ALA A 2 -8.32 -16.12 14.79
C ALA A 2 -7.78 -16.73 13.48
N GLU A 3 -7.90 -15.99 12.39
CA GLU A 3 -7.22 -16.33 11.13
C GLU A 3 -5.73 -16.40 11.46
N ALA A 4 -5.09 -17.55 11.23
CA ALA A 4 -3.67 -17.68 11.47
C ALA A 4 -2.95 -16.57 10.69
N GLU A 5 -2.24 -15.67 11.39
CA GLU A 5 -1.52 -14.58 10.74
C GLU A 5 -0.57 -15.18 9.70
N LYS A 6 -0.88 -14.96 8.42
CA LYS A 6 -0.04 -15.44 7.33
C LYS A 6 1.30 -14.72 7.46
N LYS A 7 2.39 -15.50 7.54
CA LYS A 7 3.75 -14.96 7.58
C LYS A 7 4.00 -14.15 6.31
N PHE A 8 4.67 -13.00 6.46
CA PHE A 8 5.12 -12.17 5.34
C PHE A 8 5.96 -12.98 4.35
N ASN A 9 5.73 -12.75 3.05
CA ASN A 9 6.49 -13.35 1.97
C ASN A 9 6.80 -12.28 0.90
N LEU A 10 8.08 -11.95 0.76
CA LEU A 10 8.57 -10.93 -0.18
C LEU A 10 8.37 -11.33 -1.64
N ASP A 11 8.55 -12.61 -1.99
CA ASP A 11 8.37 -13.09 -3.37
C ASP A 11 6.91 -12.95 -3.81
N LEU A 12 5.96 -13.31 -2.95
CA LEU A 12 4.53 -13.13 -3.21
C LEU A 12 4.14 -11.66 -3.36
N MET A 13 4.75 -10.78 -2.55
CA MET A 13 4.52 -9.34 -2.68
C MET A 13 5.06 -8.81 -4.02
N CYS A 14 6.27 -9.22 -4.38
CA CYS A 14 6.91 -8.85 -5.63
C CYS A 14 6.09 -9.33 -6.84
N GLU A 15 5.68 -10.60 -6.83
CA GLU A 15 4.88 -11.20 -7.89
C GLU A 15 3.55 -10.47 -8.08
N ALA A 16 2.84 -10.20 -6.98
CA ALA A 16 1.56 -9.50 -7.02
C ALA A 16 1.71 -8.07 -7.58
N PHE A 17 2.71 -7.29 -7.15
CA PHE A 17 2.95 -5.97 -7.73
C PHE A 17 3.34 -6.03 -9.20
N CYS A 18 4.16 -7.01 -9.61
CA CYS A 18 4.54 -7.18 -11.02
C CYS A 18 3.33 -7.54 -11.91
N LYS A 19 2.37 -8.30 -11.38
CA LYS A 19 1.14 -8.67 -12.11
C LYS A 19 0.04 -7.62 -12.03
N CYS A 20 0.15 -6.67 -11.09
CA CYS A 20 -0.88 -5.67 -10.85
C CYS A 20 -1.12 -4.77 -12.06
N LYS A 21 -0.12 -4.55 -12.91
CA LYS A 21 -0.26 -3.80 -14.16
C LYS A 21 -0.12 -4.76 -15.35
N THR A 22 -1.11 -4.78 -16.23
CA THR A 22 -1.07 -5.57 -17.48
C THR A 22 -0.27 -4.85 -18.56
N ASP A 23 0.10 -5.57 -19.63
CA ASP A 23 0.76 -4.99 -20.80
C ASP A 23 -0.09 -3.90 -21.47
N ASP A 24 -1.43 -4.02 -21.40
CA ASP A 24 -2.39 -3.02 -21.89
C ASP A 24 -2.58 -1.82 -20.93
N GLY A 25 -1.86 -1.80 -19.80
CA GLY A 25 -1.89 -0.74 -18.81
C GLY A 25 -3.08 -0.78 -17.84
N GLU A 26 -3.85 -1.87 -17.82
CA GLU A 26 -4.91 -2.06 -16.82
C GLU A 26 -4.33 -2.38 -15.45
N LEU A 27 -4.97 -1.89 -14.39
CA LEU A 27 -4.58 -2.19 -13.01
C LEU A 27 -5.52 -3.23 -12.42
N LEU A 28 -5.06 -4.46 -12.29
CA LEU A 28 -5.82 -5.59 -11.76
C LEU A 28 -6.06 -5.43 -10.26
N MET A 29 -7.33 -5.38 -9.86
CA MET A 29 -7.71 -5.14 -8.46
C MET A 29 -7.37 -6.34 -7.55
N ASP A 30 -7.47 -7.56 -8.06
CA ASP A 30 -7.17 -8.76 -7.27
C ASP A 30 -5.68 -8.88 -6.95
N GLU A 31 -4.80 -8.60 -7.92
CA GLU A 31 -3.35 -8.55 -7.72
C GLU A 31 -2.95 -7.39 -6.81
N TYR A 32 -3.60 -6.22 -6.93
CA TYR A 32 -3.43 -5.11 -6.00
C TYR A 32 -3.77 -5.52 -4.56
N ILE A 33 -4.91 -6.19 -4.36
CA ILE A 33 -5.33 -6.70 -3.04
C ILE A 33 -4.35 -7.75 -2.50
N LYS A 34 -3.87 -8.68 -3.33
CA LYS A 34 -2.85 -9.67 -2.94
C LYS A 34 -1.56 -8.99 -2.47
N ALA A 35 -1.11 -7.95 -3.18
CA ALA A 35 0.05 -7.16 -2.79
C ALA A 35 -0.18 -6.45 -1.44
N TYR A 36 -1.37 -5.86 -1.23
CA TYR A 36 -1.72 -5.20 0.03
C TYR A 36 -1.83 -6.15 1.22
N HIS A 37 -2.28 -7.39 1.01
CA HIS A 37 -2.22 -8.41 2.06
C HIS A 37 -0.79 -8.70 2.50
N GLN A 38 0.16 -8.76 1.55
CA GLN A 38 1.58 -8.89 1.92
C GLN A 38 2.14 -7.63 2.58
N LEU A 39 1.70 -6.44 2.19
CA LEU A 39 2.06 -5.19 2.89
C LEU A 39 1.56 -5.16 4.34
N ILE A 40 0.35 -5.65 4.61
CA ILE A 40 -0.16 -5.80 5.97
C ILE A 40 0.75 -6.75 6.79
N ASN A 41 1.14 -7.88 6.19
CA ASN A 41 2.06 -8.82 6.84
C ASN A 41 3.45 -8.21 7.08
N PHE A 42 3.96 -7.43 6.12
CA PHE A 42 5.21 -6.69 6.25
C PHE A 42 5.16 -5.70 7.41
N ASN A 43 4.10 -4.91 7.50
CA ASN A 43 3.91 -3.93 8.57
C ASN A 43 3.87 -4.59 9.96
N SER A 44 3.38 -5.83 10.08
CA SER A 44 3.43 -6.58 11.34
C SER A 44 4.86 -6.87 11.80
N LEU A 45 5.84 -6.90 10.90
CA LEU A 45 7.27 -7.06 11.23
C LEU A 45 7.86 -5.81 11.90
N LEU A 46 7.23 -4.64 11.70
CA LEU A 46 7.67 -3.33 12.19
C LEU A 46 7.34 -3.11 13.68
N GLY A 47 6.55 -4.00 14.28
CA GLY A 47 6.21 -3.99 15.71
C GLY A 47 4.77 -3.58 15.99
N THR A 48 4.34 -3.78 17.25
CA THR A 48 2.93 -3.66 17.67
C THR A 48 2.33 -2.27 17.53
N VAL A 49 3.16 -1.22 17.50
CA VAL A 49 2.71 0.16 17.29
C VAL A 49 2.10 0.35 15.89
N PHE A 50 2.50 -0.47 14.92
CA PHE A 50 1.95 -0.45 13.56
C PHE A 50 0.61 -1.19 13.42
N ASN A 51 0.08 -1.80 14.50
CA ASN A 51 -1.21 -2.49 14.46
C ASN A 51 -2.36 -1.56 14.07
N PHE A 52 -2.34 -0.31 14.53
CA PHE A 52 -3.35 0.67 14.15
C PHE A 52 -3.33 0.95 12.64
N VAL A 53 -2.14 1.08 12.06
CA VAL A 53 -1.95 1.27 10.61
C VAL A 53 -2.47 0.04 9.86
N ASN A 54 -2.18 -1.15 10.36
CA ASN A 54 -2.65 -2.40 9.76
C ASN A 54 -4.17 -2.56 9.83
N CYS A 55 -4.83 -2.13 10.91
CA CYS A 55 -6.30 -2.11 10.95
C CYS A 55 -6.86 -1.20 9.86
N ASP A 56 -6.34 0.02 9.74
CA ASP A 56 -6.81 1.00 8.75
C ASP A 56 -6.64 0.53 7.30
N ILE A 57 -5.51 -0.13 6.98
CA ILE A 57 -5.26 -0.72 5.66
C ILE A 57 -6.18 -1.93 5.44
N ARG A 58 -6.27 -2.83 6.42
CA ARG A 58 -7.09 -4.05 6.34
C ARG A 58 -8.57 -3.73 6.11
N ASP A 59 -9.11 -2.72 6.78
CA ASP A 59 -10.50 -2.29 6.61
C ASP A 59 -10.76 -1.83 5.17
N LYS A 60 -9.80 -1.10 4.56
CA LYS A 60 -9.91 -0.64 3.17
C LYS A 60 -9.76 -1.78 2.16
N VAL A 61 -8.84 -2.70 2.41
CA VAL A 61 -8.70 -3.91 1.58
C VAL A 61 -10.02 -4.71 1.61
N HIS A 62 -10.63 -4.90 2.77
CA HIS A 62 -11.93 -5.57 2.87
C HIS A 62 -13.05 -4.85 2.12
N ILE A 63 -13.04 -3.52 2.07
CA ILE A 63 -14.01 -2.76 1.27
C ILE A 63 -13.83 -3.06 -0.23
N LEU A 64 -12.60 -3.10 -0.73
CA LEU A 64 -12.32 -3.43 -2.13
C LEU A 64 -12.70 -4.89 -2.45
N GLU A 65 -12.38 -5.82 -1.55
CA GLU A 65 -12.81 -7.22 -1.68
C GLU A 65 -14.32 -7.37 -1.66
N HIS A 66 -15.03 -6.59 -0.84
CA HIS A 66 -16.48 -6.60 -0.79
C HIS A 66 -17.08 -6.19 -2.13
N HIS A 67 -16.56 -5.12 -2.74
CA HIS A 67 -17.02 -4.69 -4.06
C HIS A 67 -16.74 -5.74 -5.14
N LEU A 68 -15.54 -6.33 -5.15
CA LEU A 68 -15.20 -7.43 -6.07
C LEU A 68 -16.10 -8.66 -5.94
N LYS A 69 -16.53 -9.00 -4.72
CA LYS A 69 -17.40 -10.15 -4.44
C LYS A 69 -18.90 -9.83 -4.55
N SER A 70 -19.25 -8.57 -4.85
CA SER A 70 -20.65 -8.14 -4.99
C SER A 70 -21.23 -8.50 -6.35
N GLU A 71 -22.55 -8.31 -6.53
CA GLU A 71 -23.21 -8.43 -7.84
C GLU A 71 -22.63 -7.50 -8.91
N GLN A 72 -21.95 -6.42 -8.50
CA GLN A 72 -21.30 -5.46 -9.39
C GLN A 72 -19.81 -5.76 -9.60
N GLY A 73 -19.32 -6.92 -9.14
CA GLY A 73 -17.90 -7.27 -9.06
C GLY A 73 -17.12 -7.13 -10.37
N GLU A 74 -17.75 -7.35 -11.53
CA GLU A 74 -17.13 -7.17 -12.85
C GLU A 74 -16.68 -5.73 -13.10
N HIS A 75 -17.39 -4.74 -12.53
CA HIS A 75 -17.01 -3.34 -12.58
C HIS A 75 -15.82 -3.01 -11.68
N TYR A 76 -15.44 -3.89 -10.76
CA TYR A 76 -14.31 -3.69 -9.85
C TYR A 76 -13.10 -4.56 -10.19
N ALA A 77 -13.16 -5.33 -11.29
CA ALA A 77 -12.05 -6.19 -11.73
C ALA A 77 -10.76 -5.40 -12.00
N THR A 78 -10.88 -4.17 -12.48
CA THR A 78 -9.76 -3.23 -12.64
C THR A 78 -10.07 -1.89 -12.00
N VAL A 79 -9.02 -1.14 -11.63
CA VAL A 79 -9.16 0.22 -11.07
C VAL A 79 -9.83 1.15 -12.09
N GLN A 80 -9.53 0.98 -13.37
CA GLN A 80 -10.14 1.70 -14.49
C GLN A 80 -11.65 1.48 -14.54
N LYS A 81 -12.11 0.22 -14.57
CA LYS A 81 -13.53 -0.12 -14.59
C LYS A 81 -14.25 0.44 -13.35
N MET A 82 -13.61 0.35 -12.19
CA MET A 82 -14.18 0.84 -10.93
C MET A 82 -14.42 2.35 -11.00
N ILE A 83 -13.41 3.12 -11.43
CA ILE A 83 -13.52 4.57 -11.54
C ILE A 83 -14.58 4.96 -12.56
N LEU A 84 -14.58 4.34 -13.75
CA LEU A 84 -15.55 4.65 -14.80
C LEU A 84 -16.99 4.37 -14.32
N TYR A 85 -17.21 3.22 -13.70
CA TYR A 85 -18.50 2.84 -13.14
C TYR A 85 -18.98 3.81 -12.06
N GLU A 86 -18.14 4.10 -11.06
CA GLU A 86 -18.54 4.98 -9.97
C GLU A 86 -18.69 6.45 -10.40
N VAL A 87 -17.94 6.90 -11.41
CA VAL A 87 -18.12 8.23 -12.02
C VAL A 87 -19.47 8.29 -12.74
N GLU A 88 -19.80 7.30 -13.58
CA GLU A 88 -21.09 7.24 -14.28
C GLU A 88 -22.27 7.25 -13.30
N LYS A 89 -22.15 6.53 -12.19
CA LYS A 89 -23.19 6.48 -11.15
C LYS A 89 -23.16 7.65 -10.17
N GLY A 90 -22.16 8.53 -10.22
CA GLY A 90 -22.00 9.62 -9.27
C GLY A 90 -21.75 9.15 -7.83
N THR A 91 -21.10 8.00 -7.64
CA THR A 91 -20.90 7.35 -6.33
C THR A 91 -19.46 7.40 -5.82
N THR A 92 -18.52 8.04 -6.51
CA THR A 92 -17.09 8.09 -6.16
C THR A 92 -16.78 8.63 -4.76
N ALA A 93 -17.67 9.43 -4.15
CA ALA A 93 -17.51 9.99 -2.81
C ALA A 93 -18.44 9.33 -1.76
N LYS A 94 -19.14 8.25 -2.11
CA LYS A 94 -20.18 7.66 -1.26
C LYS A 94 -19.59 7.17 0.08
N THR A 95 -20.21 7.60 1.18
CA THR A 95 -19.86 7.23 2.57
C THR A 95 -20.95 6.40 3.26
N SER A 96 -21.77 5.69 2.48
CA SER A 96 -22.85 4.84 2.99
C SER A 96 -22.34 3.60 3.74
N LYS A 97 -23.20 2.60 3.98
CA LYS A 97 -22.87 1.33 4.67
C LYS A 97 -21.56 0.69 4.18
N VAL A 98 -21.29 0.78 2.87
CA VAL A 98 -19.98 0.48 2.28
C VAL A 98 -19.48 1.74 1.58
N ALA A 99 -18.22 2.10 1.83
CA ALA A 99 -17.58 3.25 1.19
C ALA A 99 -17.32 2.97 -0.29
N SER A 100 -17.24 4.02 -1.12
CA SER A 100 -16.86 3.86 -2.54
C SER A 100 -15.51 3.18 -2.72
N GLY A 101 -15.38 2.41 -3.80
CA GLY A 101 -14.11 1.81 -4.22
C GLY A 101 -13.08 2.89 -4.58
N SER A 102 -13.45 3.89 -5.39
CA SER A 102 -12.55 4.99 -5.79
C SER A 102 -12.01 5.75 -4.59
N ARG A 103 -12.88 6.15 -3.65
CA ARG A 103 -12.40 6.84 -2.45
C ARG A 103 -11.48 5.94 -1.62
N THR A 104 -11.81 4.66 -1.49
CA THR A 104 -11.06 3.68 -0.67
C THR A 104 -9.69 3.41 -1.26
N PHE A 105 -9.64 3.09 -2.56
CA PHE A 105 -8.40 2.87 -3.30
C PHE A 105 -7.49 4.09 -3.22
N LEU A 106 -8.02 5.32 -3.34
CA LEU A 106 -7.21 6.54 -3.22
C LEU A 106 -6.41 6.62 -1.91
N ARG A 107 -6.96 6.18 -0.77
CA ARG A 107 -6.20 6.17 0.50
C ARG A 107 -5.08 5.15 0.45
N LEU A 108 -5.36 3.96 -0.10
CA LEU A 108 -4.35 2.92 -0.26
C LEU A 108 -3.24 3.43 -1.20
N HIS A 109 -3.61 4.02 -2.34
CA HIS A 109 -2.70 4.63 -3.31
C HIS A 109 -1.74 5.66 -2.68
N ARG A 110 -2.26 6.56 -1.84
CA ARG A 110 -1.42 7.51 -1.08
C ARG A 110 -0.47 6.82 -0.10
N ALA A 111 -0.91 5.72 0.53
CA ALA A 111 -0.06 4.91 1.39
C ALA A 111 1.00 4.13 0.59
N LEU A 112 0.71 3.74 -0.65
CA LEU A 112 1.67 3.05 -1.53
C LEU A 112 2.90 3.92 -1.80
N GLU A 113 2.69 5.21 -2.07
CA GLU A 113 3.78 6.17 -2.29
C GLU A 113 4.74 6.21 -1.10
N PHE A 114 4.18 6.30 0.11
CA PHE A 114 4.95 6.27 1.35
C PHE A 114 5.73 4.96 1.48
N LEU A 115 5.08 3.83 1.28
CA LEU A 115 5.69 2.51 1.44
C LEU A 115 6.81 2.28 0.42
N ALA A 116 6.59 2.62 -0.85
CA ALA A 116 7.61 2.53 -1.89
C ALA A 116 8.81 3.43 -1.58
N SER A 117 8.58 4.68 -1.14
CA SER A 117 9.64 5.61 -0.74
C SER A 117 10.42 5.12 0.47
N PHE A 118 9.73 4.58 1.49
CA PHE A 118 10.36 4.03 2.68
C PHE A 118 11.21 2.79 2.36
N LEU A 119 10.69 1.85 1.57
CA LEU A 119 11.42 0.64 1.17
C LEU A 119 12.64 0.98 0.31
N ASP A 120 12.54 1.96 -0.59
CA ASP A 120 13.67 2.43 -1.39
C ASP A 120 14.79 3.00 -0.51
N LYS A 121 14.44 3.88 0.44
CA LYS A 121 15.40 4.41 1.42
C LYS A 121 16.01 3.29 2.28
N LEU A 122 15.21 2.31 2.68
CA LEU A 122 15.67 1.17 3.49
C LEU A 122 16.70 0.31 2.75
N VAL A 123 16.47 0.05 1.46
CA VAL A 123 17.39 -0.74 0.61
C VAL A 123 18.71 -0.02 0.36
N GLN A 124 18.68 1.32 0.33
CA GLN A 124 19.87 2.16 0.13
C GLN A 124 20.61 2.49 1.43
N ALA A 125 19.99 2.25 2.58
CA ALA A 125 20.57 2.56 3.89
C ALA A 125 21.89 1.82 4.13
N GLN A 126 22.81 2.51 4.78
CA GLN A 126 24.12 2.01 5.19
C GLN A 126 24.13 1.64 6.67
N GLU A 127 25.17 0.91 7.08
CA GLU A 127 25.37 0.58 8.48
C GLU A 127 25.46 1.86 9.34
N GLY A 128 24.64 1.95 10.38
CA GLY A 128 24.53 3.12 11.24
C GLY A 128 23.40 4.09 10.89
N ASP A 129 22.77 3.96 9.71
CA ASP A 129 21.60 4.75 9.35
C ASP A 129 20.41 4.45 10.26
N LYS A 130 19.69 5.51 10.63
CA LYS A 130 18.50 5.42 11.49
C LYS A 130 17.26 5.21 10.63
N VAL A 131 16.79 3.96 10.55
CA VAL A 131 15.54 3.58 9.86
C VAL A 131 14.34 4.46 10.26
N SER A 132 14.26 4.86 11.53
CA SER A 132 13.24 5.80 12.00
C SER A 132 13.24 7.13 11.26
N TRP A 133 14.41 7.71 11.01
CA TRP A 133 14.52 8.96 10.25
C TRP A 133 14.20 8.77 8.78
N LEU A 134 14.59 7.65 8.18
CA LEU A 134 14.23 7.31 6.80
C LEU A 134 12.71 7.19 6.62
N ALA A 135 12.03 6.55 7.57
CA ALA A 135 10.58 6.44 7.58
C ALA A 135 9.90 7.81 7.79
N VAL A 136 10.37 8.62 8.74
CA VAL A 136 9.84 9.97 8.99
C VAL A 136 10.00 10.85 7.75
N ASP A 137 11.14 10.79 7.08
CA ASP A 137 11.41 11.55 5.84
C ASP A 137 10.48 11.12 4.70
N ALA A 138 10.36 9.80 4.45
CA ALA A 138 9.41 9.27 3.49
C ALA A 138 7.97 9.71 3.80
N TYR A 139 7.57 9.66 5.06
CA TYR A 139 6.23 10.05 5.49
C TYR A 139 5.94 11.53 5.25
N ARG A 140 6.87 12.41 5.64
CA ARG A 140 6.74 13.86 5.49
C ARG A 140 6.61 14.27 4.03
N THR A 141 7.37 13.64 3.15
CA THR A 141 7.38 13.95 1.72
C THR A 141 6.20 13.37 0.94
N THR A 142 5.46 12.41 1.52
CA THR A 142 4.35 11.70 0.86
C THR A 142 3.04 11.81 1.66
N LEU A 143 2.70 10.79 2.44
CA LEU A 143 1.39 10.57 3.07
C LEU A 143 0.99 11.65 4.08
N SER A 144 1.96 12.33 4.70
CA SER A 144 1.66 13.37 5.70
C SER A 144 0.81 14.52 5.14
N LYS A 145 0.87 14.77 3.82
CA LYS A 145 0.07 15.80 3.11
C LYS A 145 -1.44 15.59 3.30
N PHE A 146 -1.87 14.36 3.57
CA PHE A 146 -3.27 13.96 3.66
C PHE A 146 -3.73 13.67 5.10
N HIS A 147 -2.83 13.75 6.08
CA HIS A 147 -3.12 13.43 7.46
C HIS A 147 -3.34 14.68 8.32
N PRO A 148 -4.40 14.73 9.15
CA PRO A 148 -4.57 15.78 10.14
C PRO A 148 -3.38 15.86 11.10
N TRP A 149 -3.17 17.03 11.72
CA TRP A 149 -2.03 17.29 12.61
C TRP A 149 -1.82 16.20 13.67
N LEU A 150 -2.91 15.74 14.32
CA LEU A 150 -2.82 14.71 15.36
C LEU A 150 -2.32 13.37 14.81
N ILE A 151 -2.80 12.96 13.63
CA ILE A 151 -2.36 11.72 12.96
C ILE A 151 -0.89 11.84 12.54
N ARG A 152 -0.45 13.02 12.06
CA ARG A 152 0.97 13.25 11.74
C ARG A 152 1.88 13.06 12.95
N LYS A 153 1.49 13.60 14.11
CA LYS A 153 2.28 13.45 15.34
C LYS A 153 2.33 12.00 15.83
N GLY A 154 1.20 11.30 15.80
CA GLY A 154 1.16 9.88 16.14
C GLY A 154 2.03 9.02 15.22
N ALA A 155 1.95 9.26 13.90
CA ALA A 155 2.74 8.52 12.91
C ALA A 155 4.25 8.75 13.07
N GLU A 156 4.70 10.00 13.23
CA GLU A 156 6.13 10.30 13.46
C GLU A 156 6.64 9.63 14.75
N LEU A 157 5.84 9.65 15.84
CA LEU A 157 6.19 8.97 17.08
C LEU A 157 6.30 7.46 16.90
N ALA A 158 5.37 6.84 16.16
CA ALA A 158 5.41 5.41 15.85
C ALA A 158 6.65 5.01 15.04
N MET A 159 7.11 5.87 14.13
CA MET A 159 8.31 5.58 13.32
C MET A 159 9.60 5.54 14.16
N HIS A 160 9.64 6.21 15.31
CA HIS A 160 10.76 6.09 16.24
C HIS A 160 10.86 4.72 16.92
N THR A 161 9.81 3.89 16.85
CA THR A 161 9.82 2.52 17.38
C THR A 161 10.22 1.48 16.34
N LEU A 162 10.59 1.90 15.12
CA LEU A 162 11.04 0.98 14.07
C LEU A 162 12.32 0.24 14.48
N PRO A 163 12.45 -1.04 14.09
CA PRO A 163 13.67 -1.81 14.29
C PRO A 163 14.86 -1.21 13.52
N THR A 164 16.08 -1.67 13.84
CA THR A 164 17.27 -1.32 13.06
C THR A 164 17.18 -1.89 11.64
N GLN A 165 17.98 -1.36 10.72
CA GLN A 165 18.02 -1.85 9.33
C GLN A 165 18.33 -3.35 9.31
N GLN A 166 19.35 -3.78 10.06
CA GLN A 166 19.74 -5.18 10.16
C GLN A 166 18.57 -6.06 10.63
N GLN A 167 17.94 -5.70 11.75
CA GLN A 167 16.79 -6.45 12.29
C GLN A 167 15.62 -6.52 11.30
N LEU A 168 15.37 -5.43 10.56
CA LEU A 168 14.31 -5.40 9.57
C LEU A 168 14.66 -6.28 8.36
N MET A 169 15.89 -6.20 7.85
CA MET A 169 16.37 -7.04 6.74
C MET A 169 16.36 -8.53 7.11
N GLU A 170 16.70 -8.89 8.35
CA GLU A 170 16.59 -10.27 8.87
C GLU A 170 15.13 -10.75 8.93
N LYS A 171 14.18 -9.87 9.26
CA LYS A 171 12.74 -10.20 9.30
C LYS A 171 12.10 -10.28 7.91
N ILE A 172 12.53 -9.41 6.98
CA ILE A 172 12.12 -9.45 5.56
C ILE A 172 12.73 -10.69 4.89
N GLY A 173 13.93 -11.04 5.31
CA GLY A 173 14.90 -11.82 4.56
C GLY A 173 14.47 -13.22 4.20
N MET A 174 14.76 -13.54 2.94
CA MET A 174 15.17 -14.88 2.52
C MET A 174 16.57 -15.15 3.07
N SER A 175 17.07 -16.39 2.98
CA SER A 175 18.37 -16.81 3.55
C SER A 175 19.61 -16.01 3.08
N ASP A 176 19.47 -15.09 2.12
CA ASP A 176 20.51 -14.27 1.50
C ASP A 176 20.10 -12.78 1.39
N VAL A 177 20.97 -11.89 1.84
CA VAL A 177 20.74 -10.42 1.90
C VAL A 177 20.70 -9.78 0.52
N GLU A 178 21.55 -10.20 -0.43
CA GLU A 178 21.59 -9.60 -1.76
C GLU A 178 20.43 -10.07 -2.63
N VAL A 179 19.98 -11.31 -2.46
CA VAL A 179 18.72 -11.79 -3.04
C VAL A 179 17.56 -10.95 -2.50
N THR A 180 17.49 -10.76 -1.18
CA THR A 180 16.44 -9.96 -0.54
C THR A 180 16.41 -8.52 -1.08
N LYS A 181 17.58 -7.85 -1.18
CA LYS A 181 17.67 -6.50 -1.76
C LYS A 181 17.24 -6.47 -3.22
N THR A 182 17.62 -7.48 -4.01
CA THR A 182 17.24 -7.56 -5.43
C THR A 182 15.74 -7.69 -5.60
N THR A 183 15.09 -8.57 -4.84
CA THR A 183 13.63 -8.73 -4.88
C THR A 183 12.91 -7.48 -4.36
N LEU A 184 13.42 -6.83 -3.30
CA LEU A 184 12.89 -5.54 -2.83
C LEU A 184 12.97 -4.47 -3.91
N ARG A 185 14.11 -4.29 -4.59
CA ARG A 185 14.25 -3.31 -5.68
C ARG A 185 13.24 -3.57 -6.80
N LYS A 186 13.08 -4.83 -7.21
CA LYS A 186 12.08 -5.22 -8.21
C LYS A 186 10.65 -4.89 -7.73
N THR A 187 10.35 -5.16 -6.47
CA THR A 187 9.05 -4.83 -5.87
C THR A 187 8.80 -3.32 -5.87
N ILE A 188 9.79 -2.52 -5.48
CA ILE A 188 9.70 -1.06 -5.44
C ILE A 188 9.40 -0.50 -6.83
N VAL A 189 10.13 -0.94 -7.85
CA VAL A 189 9.90 -0.52 -9.25
C VAL A 189 8.48 -0.84 -9.69
N ALA A 190 8.02 -2.08 -9.47
CA ALA A 190 6.66 -2.47 -9.82
C ALA A 190 5.59 -1.65 -9.06
N ALA A 191 5.79 -1.41 -7.76
CA ALA A 191 4.89 -0.58 -6.96
C ALA A 191 4.85 0.89 -7.44
N GLN A 192 5.99 1.45 -7.85
CA GLN A 192 6.08 2.79 -8.43
C GLN A 192 5.36 2.89 -9.77
N GLU A 193 5.43 1.87 -10.62
CA GLU A 193 4.70 1.83 -11.90
C GLU A 193 3.19 1.73 -11.69
N VAL A 194 2.74 0.92 -10.73
CA VAL A 194 1.34 0.83 -10.30
C VAL A 194 0.87 2.19 -9.77
N TYR A 195 1.66 2.81 -8.89
CA TYR A 195 1.38 4.15 -8.37
C TYR A 195 1.25 5.17 -9.51
N ALA A 196 2.22 5.27 -10.41
CA ALA A 196 2.19 6.24 -11.50
C ALA A 196 0.94 6.06 -12.38
N SER A 197 0.61 4.81 -12.73
CA SER A 197 -0.56 4.50 -13.56
C SER A 197 -1.87 4.86 -12.85
N ALA A 198 -1.97 4.59 -11.54
CA ALA A 198 -3.12 5.01 -10.74
C ALA A 198 -3.18 6.53 -10.62
N GLN A 199 -2.05 7.20 -10.37
CA GLN A 199 -1.96 8.65 -10.24
C GLN A 199 -2.46 9.35 -11.50
N ASP A 200 -2.05 8.89 -12.68
CA ASP A 200 -2.52 9.41 -13.97
C ASP A 200 -4.03 9.22 -14.14
N LEU A 201 -4.55 8.05 -13.76
CA LEU A 201 -5.97 7.74 -13.84
C LEU A 201 -6.81 8.65 -12.92
N TYR A 202 -6.41 8.83 -11.66
CA TYR A 202 -7.09 9.73 -10.73
C TYR A 202 -7.00 11.20 -11.17
N THR A 203 -5.86 11.61 -11.74
CA THR A 203 -5.68 12.96 -12.30
C THR A 203 -6.64 13.19 -13.47
N LYS A 204 -6.68 12.25 -14.42
CA LYS A 204 -7.53 12.32 -15.62
C LYS A 204 -9.01 12.48 -15.28
N HIS A 205 -9.47 11.85 -14.21
CA HIS A 205 -10.87 11.89 -13.77
C HIS A 205 -11.15 12.95 -12.68
N ASN A 206 -10.17 13.78 -12.31
CA ASN A 206 -10.27 14.79 -11.24
C ASN A 206 -10.72 14.21 -9.89
N LEU A 207 -10.13 13.08 -9.49
CA LEU A 207 -10.50 12.32 -8.28
C LEU A 207 -9.44 12.38 -7.18
N LEU A 208 -8.37 13.17 -7.34
CA LEU A 208 -7.27 13.23 -6.36
C LEU A 208 -7.67 13.81 -5.00
N ASP A 209 -8.79 14.54 -4.93
CA ASP A 209 -9.27 15.22 -3.73
C ASP A 209 -10.55 14.61 -3.14
N LEU A 210 -10.85 13.34 -3.45
CA LEU A 210 -12.02 12.66 -2.88
C LEU A 210 -12.00 12.70 -1.33
N PRO A 211 -13.13 13.04 -0.70
CA PRO A 211 -13.24 13.19 0.75
C PRO A 211 -13.17 11.84 1.48
#